data_AF-A0A1V4PE91-F1
#
_entry.id   AF-A0A1V4PE91-F1
#
_cell.length_a   1.000
_cell.length_b   1.000
_cell.length_c   1.000
_cell.angle_alpha   90.00
_cell.angle_beta   90.00
_cell.angle_gamma   90.00
#
_symmetry.space_group_name_H-M   'P 1'
#
loop_
_entity.id
_entity.type
_entity.pdbx_description
1 polymer ?
#
loop_
_entity_poly.entity_id
_entity_poly.type
_entity_poly.pdbx_seq_one_letter_code
_entity_poly.pdbx_strand_id
1 'polypeptide(L)' 'QRQMTLLTSWTLSIVEQKRCADFVAARQLPVDELYSHSWALADATAAYEWFDQQSDGKGVFEFS' A
#
# COMPACT_ATOMS: atom_id res chain seq x y z
N GLN A 1 38.02 4.14 -6.87
CA GLN A 1 36.85 5.00 -6.60
C GLN A 1 35.62 4.25 -7.12
N ARG A 2 34.53 4.18 -6.35
CA ARG A 2 33.34 3.39 -6.70
C ARG A 2 32.28 4.32 -7.28
N GLN A 3 31.91 4.13 -8.55
CA GLN A 3 30.78 4.86 -9.12
C GLN A 3 29.49 4.34 -8.49
N MET A 4 28.66 5.25 -7.99
CA MET A 4 27.30 4.97 -7.53
C MET A 4 26.32 5.82 -8.32
N THR A 5 25.23 5.21 -8.76
CA THR A 5 24.09 5.90 -9.38
C THR A 5 22.96 5.96 -8.36
N LEU A 6 22.51 7.17 -8.02
CA LEU A 6 21.36 7.39 -7.15
C LEU A 6 20.15 7.75 -8.02
N LEU A 7 19.08 6.97 -7.88
CA LEU A 7 17.79 7.20 -8.51
C LEU A 7 16.77 7.47 -7.42
N THR A 8 16.02 8.57 -7.55
CA THR A 8 14.91 8.89 -6.65
C THR A 8 13.58 8.59 -7.33
N SER A 9 12.59 8.14 -6.57
CA SER A 9 11.22 7.95 -7.03
C SER A 9 10.27 8.45 -5.96
N TRP A 10 9.35 9.32 -6.34
CA TRP A 10 8.33 9.86 -5.44
C TRP A 10 7.06 8.99 -5.45
N THR A 11 6.59 8.61 -6.64
CA THR A 11 5.47 7.69 -6.86
C THR A 11 5.61 6.97 -8.21
N LEU A 12 4.83 5.91 -8.43
CA LEU A 12 4.75 5.21 -9.72
C LEU A 12 3.86 5.99 -10.69
N SER A 13 4.28 6.09 -11.96
CA SER A 13 3.39 6.52 -13.04
C SER A 13 2.25 5.53 -13.23
N ILE A 14 1.17 5.93 -13.90
CA ILE A 14 0.04 5.03 -14.21
C ILE A 14 0.50 3.77 -14.96
N VAL A 15 1.49 3.90 -15.85
CA VAL A 15 2.05 2.77 -16.60
C VAL A 15 2.74 1.78 -15.66
N GLU A 16 3.55 2.28 -14.71
CA GLU A 16 4.25 1.43 -13.76
C GLU A 16 3.31 0.84 -12.69
N GLN A 17 2.25 1.56 -12.31
CA GLN A 17 1.18 1.01 -11.47
C GLN A 17 0.46 -0.14 -12.18
N LYS A 18 0.16 0.00 -13.48
CA LYS A 18 -0.44 -1.08 -14.27
C LYS A 18 0.47 -2.30 -14.33
N ARG A 19 1.78 -2.12 -14.57
CA ARG A 19 2.75 -3.22 -14.55
C ARG A 19 2.76 -3.94 -13.20
N CYS A 20 2.68 -3.20 -12.11
CA CYS A 20 2.60 -3.76 -10.76
C CYS A 20 1.33 -4.60 -10.58
N ALA A 21 0.16 -4.08 -10.97
CA ALA A 21 -1.11 -4.81 -10.90
C ALA A 21 -1.10 -6.08 -11.77
N ASP A 22 -0.59 -6.00 -13.00
CA ASP A 22 -0.46 -7.15 -13.90
C ASP A 22 0.45 -8.23 -13.29
N PHE A 23 1.55 -7.83 -12.64
CA PHE A 23 2.46 -8.74 -11.96
C PHE A 23 1.80 -9.46 -10.77
N VAL A 24 1.07 -8.72 -9.92
CA VAL A 24 0.31 -9.27 -8.80
C VAL A 24 -0.68 -10.32 -9.28
N ALA A 25 -1.47 -10.00 -10.31
CA ALA A 25 -2.46 -10.90 -10.87
C ALA A 25 -1.82 -12.15 -11.50
N ALA A 26 -0.78 -11.98 -12.31
CA ALA A 26 -0.09 -13.08 -12.98
C ALA A 26 0.57 -14.08 -12.02
N ARG A 27 0.94 -13.62 -10.81
CA ARG A 27 1.59 -14.45 -9.79
C ARG A 27 0.64 -14.87 -8.66
N GLN A 28 -0.63 -14.48 -8.71
CA GLN A 28 -1.62 -14.75 -7.67
C GLN A 28 -1.11 -14.37 -6.27
N LEU A 29 -0.46 -13.20 -6.16
CA LEU A 29 0.09 -12.77 -4.88
C LEU A 29 -1.06 -12.44 -3.91
N PRO A 30 -0.99 -12.88 -2.65
CA PRO A 30 -2.02 -12.59 -1.64
C PRO A 30 -1.86 -11.16 -1.11
N VAL A 31 -2.13 -10.16 -1.95
CA VAL A 31 -1.96 -8.74 -1.58
C VAL A 31 -2.94 -8.27 -0.51
N ASP A 32 -4.08 -8.97 -0.37
CA ASP A 32 -5.07 -8.67 0.67
C ASP A 32 -4.53 -8.94 2.08
N GLU A 33 -3.57 -9.87 2.22
CA GLU A 33 -2.89 -10.15 3.49
C GLU A 33 -1.97 -8.99 3.94
N LEU A 34 -1.74 -7.99 3.10
CA LEU A 34 -1.01 -6.78 3.50
C LEU A 34 -1.83 -5.88 4.42
N TYR A 35 -3.16 -6.03 4.41
CA TYR A 35 -4.04 -5.29 5.30
C TYR A 35 -4.08 -5.95 6.67
N SER A 36 -3.71 -5.19 7.70
CA SER A 36 -3.81 -5.64 9.08
C SER A 36 -5.20 -5.37 9.67
N HIS A 37 -5.93 -4.40 9.13
CA HIS A 37 -7.20 -3.93 9.67
C HIS A 37 -8.10 -3.36 8.55
N SER A 38 -9.41 -3.59 8.70
CA SER A 38 -10.47 -3.05 7.84
C SER A 38 -11.42 -2.16 8.65
N TRP A 39 -11.88 -1.05 8.05
CA TRP A 39 -12.85 -0.14 8.65
C TRP A 39 -13.96 0.22 7.66
N ALA A 40 -15.15 0.51 8.20
CA ALA A 40 -16.14 1.27 7.44
C ALA A 40 -15.74 2.75 7.39
N LEU A 41 -16.22 3.50 6.40
CA LEU A 41 -15.94 4.93 6.29
C LEU A 41 -16.39 5.74 7.52
N ALA A 42 -17.44 5.29 8.21
CA ALA A 42 -17.94 5.90 9.43
C ALA A 42 -16.92 5.88 10.58
N ASP A 43 -15.98 4.93 10.56
CA ASP A 43 -14.97 4.73 11.61
C ASP A 43 -13.65 5.48 11.30
N ALA A 44 -13.66 6.44 10.37
CA ALA A 44 -12.46 7.13 9.90
C ALA A 44 -11.62 7.73 11.04
N THR A 45 -12.23 8.33 12.06
CA THR A 45 -11.50 8.88 13.21
C THR A 45 -10.68 7.80 13.92
N ALA A 46 -11.29 6.66 14.26
CA ALA A 46 -10.61 5.57 14.94
C ALA A 46 -9.52 4.94 14.06
N ALA A 47 -9.77 4.81 12.76
CA ALA A 47 -8.77 4.33 11.80
C ALA A 47 -7.51 5.22 11.76
N TYR A 48 -7.70 6.54 11.77
CA TYR A 48 -6.57 7.49 11.77
C TYR A 48 -5.86 7.56 13.12
N GLU A 49 -6.56 7.47 14.24
CA GLU A 49 -5.95 7.38 15.59
C GLU A 49 -5.09 6.12 15.75
N TRP A 50 -5.55 5.00 15.18
CA TRP A 50 -4.73 3.78 15.09
C TRP A 50 -3.51 3.99 14.19
N PHE A 51 -3.70 4.56 12.99
CA PHE A 51 -2.63 4.76 12.03
C PHE A 51 -1.49 5.63 12.58
N ASP A 52 -1.81 6.64 13.40
CA ASP A 52 -0.84 7.55 14.00
C ASP A 52 0.11 6.87 15.00
N GLN A 53 -0.24 5.68 15.52
CA GLN A 53 0.61 4.90 16.42
C GLN A 53 1.82 4.27 15.71
N GLN A 54 1.75 4.12 14.38
CA GLN A 54 2.84 3.60 13.53
C GLN A 54 3.40 2.23 13.98
N SER A 55 2.57 1.40 14.63
CA SER A 55 2.96 0.11 15.20
C SER A 55 2.71 -1.09 14.29
N ASP A 56 1.80 -0.95 13.33
CA ASP A 56 1.20 -2.08 12.60
C ASP A 56 1.28 -1.92 11.07
N GLY A 57 0.66 -2.87 10.35
CA GLY A 57 0.60 -2.93 8.88
C GLY A 57 -0.32 -1.89 8.21
N LYS A 58 -0.88 -2.24 7.05
CA LYS A 58 -1.74 -1.31 6.30
C LYS A 58 -3.20 -1.40 6.72
N GLY A 59 -3.85 -0.26 6.76
CA GLY A 59 -5.30 -0.17 6.90
C GLY A 59 -6.05 -0.09 5.58
N VAL A 60 -7.29 -0.58 5.53
CA VAL A 60 -8.19 -0.44 4.38
C VAL A 60 -9.58 0.05 4.80
N PHE A 61 -10.20 0.88 3.95
CA PHE A 61 -11.60 1.24 4.08
C PHE A 61 -12.44 0.42 3.09
N GLU A 62 -13.50 -0.20 3.61
CA GLU A 62 -14.47 -0.96 2.83
C GLU A 62 -15.76 -0.14 2.65
N PHE A 63 -16.31 -0.15 1.44
CA PHE A 63 -17.48 0.65 1.05
C PHE A 63 -18.74 -0.19 0.78
N SER A 64 -18.68 -1.49 1.06
CA SER A 64 -19.76 -2.46 0.85
C SER A 64 -20.84 -2.38 1.92
#